data_AF-A0A227J2W2-F1
#
_entry.id   AF-A0A227J2W2-F1
#
_cell.length_a   1.000
_cell.length_b   1.000
_cell.length_c   1.000
_cell.angle_alpha   90.00
_cell.angle_beta   90.00
_cell.angle_gamma   90.00
#
_symmetry.space_group_name_H-M   'P 1'
#
loop_
_entity.id
_entity.type
_entity.pdbx_description
1 polymer ?
#
loop_
_entity_poly.entity_id
_entity_poly.type
_entity_poly.pdbx_seq_one_letter_code
_entity_poly.pdbx_strand_id
1 'polypeptide(L)'
;MIKRWFKRWETPLSPEQKRQAIHVVDDWPMVLKDYLQRPLVDDSTTLKDLSFVALDFETTGVDAQGDKILSIGVVDLTLDGIDIASSKEWYICHGQFIKPET
;
A
#
# COMPACT_ATOMS: atom_id res chain seq x y z
N MET A 1 -30.11 27.93 -3.84
CA MET A 1 -28.76 28.13 -4.42
C MET A 1 -27.65 28.39 -3.39
N ILE A 2 -27.90 28.29 -2.07
CA ILE A 2 -26.90 28.53 -1.00
C ILE A 2 -26.06 27.28 -0.66
N LYS A 3 -26.58 26.06 -0.90
CA LYS A 3 -25.90 24.80 -0.56
C LYS A 3 -24.53 24.58 -1.23
N ARG A 4 -24.25 25.26 -2.35
CA ARG A 4 -22.99 25.12 -3.10
C ARG A 4 -21.81 25.87 -2.46
N TRP A 5 -22.09 26.83 -1.57
CA TRP A 5 -21.05 27.64 -0.90
C TRP A 5 -20.50 26.94 0.34
N PHE A 6 -21.29 26.09 1.00
CA PHE A 6 -20.87 25.28 2.15
C PHE A 6 -19.97 24.10 1.77
N LYS A 7 -20.08 23.58 0.53
CA LYS A 7 -19.32 22.41 0.07
C LYS A 7 -17.81 22.66 -0.13
N ARG A 8 -17.39 23.93 -0.08
CA ARG A 8 -16.00 24.35 -0.31
C ARG A 8 -15.12 24.28 0.94
N TRP A 9 -15.70 23.91 2.09
CA TRP A 9 -15.04 23.87 3.40
C TRP A 9 -14.87 22.45 3.98
N GLU A 10 -15.19 21.40 3.23
CA GLU A 10 -14.86 20.04 3.65
C GLU A 10 -13.34 19.86 3.56
N THR A 11 -12.65 20.00 4.69
CA THR A 11 -11.23 19.66 4.79
C THR A 11 -11.09 18.17 4.49
N PRO A 12 -10.24 17.78 3.53
CA PRO A 12 -10.01 16.36 3.28
C PRO A 12 -9.48 15.71 4.55
N LEU A 13 -9.93 14.48 4.82
CA LEU A 13 -9.44 13.68 5.94
C LEU A 13 -7.91 13.59 5.89
N SER A 14 -7.26 13.72 7.06
CA SER A 14 -5.82 13.47 7.20
C SER A 14 -5.52 12.00 6.84
N PRO A 15 -4.27 11.66 6.48
CA PRO A 15 -3.87 10.27 6.23
C PRO A 15 -4.23 9.35 7.41
N GLU A 16 -4.02 9.79 8.64
CA GLU A 16 -4.35 9.02 9.84
C GLU A 16 -5.87 8.84 10.01
N GLN A 17 -6.67 9.87 9.75
CA GLN A 17 -8.13 9.75 9.74
C GLN A 17 -8.62 8.77 8.66
N LYS A 18 -7.96 8.74 7.49
CA LYS A 18 -8.26 7.75 6.43
C LYS A 18 -7.91 6.33 6.88
N ARG A 19 -6.77 6.12 7.53
CA ARG A 19 -6.38 4.83 8.11
C ARG A 19 -7.42 4.34 9.13
N GLN A 20 -7.81 5.21 10.06
CA GLN A 20 -8.81 4.90 11.10
C GLN A 20 -10.20 4.61 10.53
N ALA A 21 -10.54 5.16 9.36
CA ALA A 21 -11.79 4.90 8.67
C ALA A 21 -11.82 3.55 7.91
N ILE A 22 -10.69 2.82 7.81
CA ILE A 22 -10.66 1.49 7.18
C ILE A 22 -11.50 0.53 8.04
N HIS A 23 -12.57 0.01 7.46
CA HIS A 23 -13.38 -1.02 8.10
C HIS A 23 -12.62 -2.35 8.11
N VAL A 24 -12.17 -2.76 9.29
CA VAL A 24 -11.48 -4.04 9.50
C VAL A 24 -12.51 -5.17 9.42
N VAL A 25 -12.26 -6.12 8.52
CA VAL A 25 -13.12 -7.30 8.33
C VAL A 25 -12.65 -8.45 9.23
N ASP A 26 -13.57 -9.16 9.86
CA ASP A 26 -13.25 -10.24 10.81
C ASP A 26 -12.46 -11.40 10.20
N ASP A 27 -12.59 -11.66 8.91
CA ASP A 27 -11.87 -12.74 8.23
C ASP A 27 -10.46 -12.34 7.77
N TRP A 28 -10.04 -11.09 8.00
CA TRP A 28 -8.68 -10.67 7.64
C TRP A 28 -7.61 -11.34 8.52
N PRO A 29 -6.42 -11.63 7.96
CA PRO A 29 -5.30 -12.15 8.74
C PRO A 29 -4.98 -11.26 9.94
N MET A 30 -4.70 -11.86 11.10
CA MET A 30 -4.40 -11.13 12.34
C MET A 30 -3.27 -10.10 12.13
N VAL A 31 -2.22 -10.48 11.40
CA VAL A 31 -1.09 -9.60 11.09
C VAL A 31 -1.51 -8.31 10.36
N LEU A 32 -2.51 -8.37 9.48
CA LEU A 32 -3.02 -7.19 8.78
C LEU A 32 -3.83 -6.30 9.71
N LYS A 33 -4.64 -6.91 10.58
CA LYS A 33 -5.39 -6.16 11.60
C LYS A 33 -4.44 -5.43 12.54
N ASP A 34 -3.41 -6.12 13.04
CA ASP A 34 -2.40 -5.56 13.93
C ASP A 34 -1.63 -4.42 13.25
N TYR A 35 -1.27 -4.60 11.98
CA TYR A 35 -0.64 -3.54 11.19
C TYR A 35 -1.55 -2.31 11.08
N LEU A 36 -2.81 -2.51 10.69
CA LEU A 36 -3.78 -1.44 10.53
C LEU A 36 -4.16 -0.77 11.85
N GLN A 37 -3.88 -1.35 13.02
CA GLN A 37 -4.11 -0.69 14.30
C GLN A 37 -3.00 0.28 14.70
N ARG A 38 -1.81 0.20 14.07
CA ARG A 38 -0.70 1.11 14.37
C ARG A 38 -0.97 2.49 13.76
N PRO A 39 -0.72 3.59 14.50
CA PRO A 39 -0.84 4.93 13.96
C PRO A 39 0.17 5.14 12.83
N LEU A 40 -0.16 6.00 11.87
CA LEU A 40 0.84 6.52 10.95
C LEU A 40 1.91 7.31 11.72
N VAL A 41 3.08 7.45 11.09
CA VAL A 41 4.19 8.19 11.66
C VAL A 41 3.82 9.67 11.82
N ASP A 42 4.32 10.29 12.89
CA ASP A 42 4.07 11.70 13.17
C ASP A 42 4.62 12.59 12.04
N ASP A 43 3.83 13.58 11.59
CA ASP A 43 4.17 14.48 10.48
C ASP A 43 5.44 15.31 10.74
N SER A 44 5.89 15.45 12.00
CA SER A 44 7.15 16.10 12.37
C SER A 44 8.38 15.19 12.24
N THR A 45 8.19 13.89 12.03
CA THR A 45 9.28 12.92 11.87
C THR A 45 10.00 13.18 10.56
N THR A 46 11.32 13.37 10.63
CA THR A 46 12.10 13.67 9.43
C THR A 46 12.33 12.40 8.61
N LEU A 47 12.43 12.53 7.28
CA LEU A 47 12.61 11.38 6.38
C LEU A 47 13.84 10.51 6.72
N LYS A 48 14.93 11.11 7.24
CA LYS A 48 16.14 10.38 7.65
C LYS A 48 15.92 9.47 8.87
N ASP A 49 14.87 9.72 9.65
CA ASP A 49 14.54 8.95 10.85
C ASP A 49 13.48 7.86 10.54
N LEU A 50 13.14 7.68 9.27
CA LEU A 50 12.19 6.67 8.79
C LEU A 50 12.91 5.49 8.13
N SER A 51 12.35 4.30 8.30
CA SER A 51 12.68 3.13 7.48
C SER A 51 11.75 3.09 6.27
N PHE A 52 12.32 2.85 5.09
CA PHE A 52 11.55 2.75 3.86
C PHE A 52 11.67 1.34 3.28
N VAL A 53 10.60 0.92 2.62
CA VAL A 53 10.57 -0.27 1.79
C VAL A 53 10.04 0.14 0.43
N ALA A 54 10.76 -0.20 -0.64
CA ALA A 54 10.23 -0.16 -1.99
C ALA A 54 9.47 -1.45 -2.24
N LEU A 55 8.28 -1.34 -2.84
CA LEU A 55 7.36 -2.44 -3.12
C LEU A 55 6.99 -2.37 -4.59
N ASP A 56 7.08 -3.49 -5.28
CA ASP A 56 6.70 -3.63 -6.68
C ASP A 56 5.91 -4.93 -6.93
N PHE A 57 5.04 -4.90 -7.94
CA PHE A 57 4.17 -6.01 -8.30
C PHE A 57 4.30 -6.33 -9.79
N GLU A 58 4.53 -7.60 -10.09
CA GLU A 58 4.31 -8.11 -11.45
C GLU A 58 2.89 -8.64 -11.56
N THR A 59 2.22 -8.38 -12.68
CA THR A 59 0.81 -8.75 -12.87
C THR A 59 0.57 -9.38 -14.23
N THR A 60 -0.55 -10.08 -14.41
CA THR A 60 -0.94 -10.64 -15.72
C THR A 60 -1.40 -9.58 -16.74
N GLY A 61 -1.48 -8.32 -16.33
CA GLY A 61 -2.00 -7.20 -17.09
C GLY A 61 -2.28 -5.99 -16.19
N VAL A 62 -2.97 -4.98 -16.71
CA VAL A 62 -3.16 -3.68 -16.04
C VAL A 62 -4.55 -3.48 -15.42
N ASP A 63 -5.46 -4.46 -15.53
CA ASP A 63 -6.80 -4.39 -14.95
C ASP A 63 -6.81 -4.95 -13.52
N ALA A 64 -6.88 -4.07 -12.52
CA ALA A 64 -6.90 -4.45 -11.10
C ALA A 64 -8.08 -5.35 -10.69
N GLN A 65 -9.17 -5.40 -11.46
CA GLN A 65 -10.32 -6.27 -11.15
C GLN A 65 -10.16 -7.68 -11.72
N GLY A 66 -9.59 -7.79 -12.93
CA GLY A 66 -9.44 -9.04 -13.65
C GLY A 66 -8.08 -9.72 -13.47
N ASP A 67 -7.01 -8.95 -13.56
CA ASP A 67 -5.63 -9.44 -13.56
C ASP A 67 -5.16 -9.87 -12.17
N LYS A 68 -4.14 -10.73 -12.16
CA LYS A 68 -3.59 -11.36 -10.95
C LYS A 68 -2.17 -10.91 -10.71
N ILE A 69 -1.78 -10.78 -9.44
CA ILE A 69 -0.41 -10.46 -9.01
C ILE A 69 0.44 -11.71 -9.17
N LEU A 70 1.39 -11.73 -10.09
CA LEU A 70 2.31 -12.85 -10.34
C LEU A 70 3.45 -12.92 -9.30
N SER A 71 4.00 -11.77 -8.91
CA SER A 71 5.01 -11.69 -7.86
C SER A 71 4.94 -10.37 -7.09
N ILE A 72 5.53 -10.39 -5.90
CA ILE A 72 5.71 -9.24 -5.01
C ILE A 72 7.20 -9.10 -4.73
N GLY A 73 7.79 -7.98 -5.15
CA GLY A 73 9.17 -7.61 -4.85
C GLY A 73 9.24 -6.55 -3.75
N VAL A 74 10.15 -6.72 -2.79
CA VAL A 74 10.46 -5.70 -1.78
C VAL A 74 11.95 -5.52 -1.59
N VAL A 75 12.37 -4.30 -1.27
CA VAL A 75 13.75 -3.98 -0.87
C VAL A 75 13.75 -2.82 0.11
N ASP A 76 14.55 -2.92 1.16
CA ASP A 76 14.73 -1.84 2.13
C ASP A 76 15.61 -0.73 1.51
N LEU A 77 15.29 0.52 1.84
CA LEU A 77 16.09 1.68 1.44
C LEU A 77 16.12 2.76 2.52
N THR A 78 17.13 3.61 2.40
CA THR A 78 17.29 4.85 3.17
C THR A 78 17.42 6.02 2.19
N LEU A 79 17.58 7.23 2.69
CA LEU A 79 17.90 8.38 1.85
C LEU A 79 19.30 8.28 1.20
N ASP A 80 20.18 7.44 1.75
CA ASP A 80 21.55 7.28 1.27
C ASP A 80 21.69 6.21 0.17
N GLY A 81 20.71 5.29 0.06
CA GLY A 81 20.74 4.25 -0.95
C GLY A 81 19.78 3.08 -0.69
N ILE A 82 19.84 2.12 -1.61
CA ILE A 82 19.02 0.89 -1.62
C ILE A 82 19.88 -0.26 -1.09
N ASP A 83 19.39 -1.00 -0.11
CA ASP A 83 20.05 -2.21 0.39
C ASP A 83 19.65 -3.42 -0.45
N ILE A 84 20.36 -3.67 -1.54
CA ILE A 84 20.09 -4.78 -2.46
C ILE A 84 20.11 -6.14 -1.73
N ALA A 85 20.91 -6.30 -0.67
CA ALA A 85 20.99 -7.55 0.08
C ALA A 85 19.71 -7.84 0.90
N SER A 86 18.90 -6.81 1.18
CA SER A 86 17.60 -6.96 1.86
C SER A 86 16.48 -7.45 0.92
N SER A 87 16.73 -7.51 -0.39
CA SER A 87 15.70 -7.82 -1.38
C SER A 87 15.03 -9.17 -1.14
N LYS A 88 13.70 -9.18 -1.26
CA LYS A 88 12.88 -10.39 -1.20
C LYS A 88 11.87 -10.37 -2.34
N GLU A 89 11.63 -11.55 -2.89
CA GLU A 89 10.59 -11.75 -3.89
C GLU A 89 9.74 -12.95 -3.51
N TRP A 90 8.42 -12.80 -3.64
CA TRP A 90 7.47 -13.88 -3.50
C TRP A 90 6.71 -14.07 -4.80
N TYR A 91 6.80 -15.27 -5.38
CA TYR A 91 5.96 -15.69 -6.50
C TYR A 91 4.62 -16.23 -5.99
N ILE A 92 3.53 -15.84 -6.66
CA ILE A 92 2.18 -16.26 -6.30
C ILE A 92 1.65 -17.20 -7.39
N CYS A 93 1.35 -18.44 -7.02
CA CYS A 93 0.80 -19.43 -7.94
C CYS A 93 -0.74 -19.41 -7.90
N HIS A 94 -1.38 -18.96 -8.98
CA HIS A 94 -2.84 -18.92 -9.13
C HIS A 94 -3.42 -20.18 -9.78
N GLY A 95 -2.57 -21.08 -10.28
CA GLY A 95 -3.00 -22.28 -11.02
C GLY A 95 -3.69 -21.98 -12.36
N GLN A 96 -3.68 -20.73 -12.83
CA GLN A 96 -4.26 -20.30 -14.10
C GLN A 96 -3.18 -19.78 -15.06
N PHE A 97 -3.42 -19.92 -16.37
CA PHE A 97 -2.47 -19.58 -17.43
C PHE A 97 -2.13 -18.09 -17.43
N ILE A 98 -0.84 -17.78 -17.53
CA ILE A 98 -0.36 -16.43 -17.82
C ILE A 98 -0.72 -16.12 -19.28
N LYS A 99 -1.43 -15.02 -19.51
CA LYS A 99 -1.69 -14.54 -20.88
C LYS A 99 -0.33 -14.12 -21.48
N PRO A 100 0.12 -14.71 -22.59
CA PRO A 100 1.32 -14.23 -23.26
C PRO A 100 1.10 -12.78 -23.72
N GLU A 101 2.14 -11.95 -23.63
CA GLU A 101 2.12 -10.66 -24.31
C GLU A 101 1.87 -10.88 -25.81
N THR A 102 0.94 -10.11 -26.38
CA THR A 102 0.59 -10.15 -27.80
C THR A 102 1.07 -8.89 -28.49
#